data_AF-A0A0W1L0D7-F1
#
_entry.id   AF-A0A0W1L0D7-F1
#
_cell.length_a   1.000
_cell.length_b   1.000
_cell.length_c   1.000
_cell.angle_alpha   90.00
_cell.angle_beta   90.00
_cell.angle_gamma   90.00
#
_symmetry.space_group_name_H-M   'P 1'
#
loop_
_entity.id
_entity.type
_entity.pdbx_description
1 polymer ?
#
loop_
_entity_poly.entity_id
_entity_poly.type
_entity_poly.pdbx_seq_one_letter_code
_entity_poly.pdbx_strand_id
1 'polypeptide(L)'
;MPQIIIATKHQKGHLIAPLLAPLGYEVDETDAFDTDSLGTFSGEIARTCTPEQAAYIKAKQACQNSDAEFGLGSEGSFTSGPYFGLITHNTEILCLYQRSTNTAIYAQASGAFAPHGLTIDEHTTSETVAQTCSQFKNQHWILSLPNALEKGLNLTQLQARLNHHKPLTGQITPDLRAMYSPQRQAMIVNATKDLIRRLNAKCPECGTANFVIKKALPGLLCAQCTLPTKQIKTYISHCEHCQFSLSEPSKHTEGDPTYCQLCNP
;
A
#
# COMPACT_ATOMS: atom_id res chain seq x y z
N MET A 1 -4.23 24.25 13.15
CA MET A 1 -3.49 22.99 13.01
C MET A 1 -2.94 22.94 11.59
N PRO A 2 -1.73 22.40 11.32
CA PRO A 2 -1.29 22.18 9.96
C PRO A 2 -2.28 21.27 9.22
N GLN A 3 -2.76 21.75 8.06
CA GLN A 3 -3.72 21.06 7.23
C GLN A 3 -2.99 20.18 6.21
N ILE A 4 -3.43 18.93 6.06
CA ILE A 4 -2.97 17.98 5.05
C ILE A 4 -4.13 17.73 4.09
N ILE A 5 -3.91 17.96 2.80
CA ILE A 5 -4.91 17.71 1.78
C ILE A 5 -4.64 16.38 1.08
N ILE A 6 -5.63 15.49 1.04
CA ILE A 6 -5.55 14.19 0.36
C ILE A 6 -6.27 14.29 -0.98
N ALA A 7 -5.55 14.06 -2.08
CA ALA A 7 -6.18 13.82 -3.38
C ALA A 7 -6.74 12.38 -3.43
N THR A 8 -8.07 12.23 -3.36
CA THR A 8 -8.71 10.91 -3.38
C THR A 8 -10.13 10.97 -3.92
N LYS A 9 -10.44 10.07 -4.88
CA LYS A 9 -11.81 9.80 -5.33
C LYS A 9 -12.54 8.71 -4.53
N HIS A 10 -11.85 8.04 -3.60
CA HIS A 10 -12.33 6.80 -2.96
C HIS A 10 -12.38 6.89 -1.43
N GLN A 11 -12.63 8.09 -0.88
CA GLN A 11 -12.92 8.30 0.54
C GLN A 11 -11.90 7.68 1.48
N LYS A 12 -10.60 7.94 1.27
CA LYS A 12 -9.51 7.33 2.07
C LYS A 12 -9.14 8.13 3.31
N GLY A 13 -9.53 9.40 3.36
CA GLY A 13 -9.26 10.32 4.45
C GLY A 13 -9.85 9.85 5.77
N HIS A 14 -11.04 9.24 5.79
CA HIS A 14 -11.61 8.70 7.04
C HIS A 14 -10.73 7.62 7.71
N LEU A 15 -9.89 6.91 6.95
CA LEU A 15 -8.94 5.92 7.49
C LEU A 15 -7.67 6.58 8.05
N ILE A 16 -7.29 7.72 7.50
CA ILE A 16 -6.01 8.39 7.73
C ILE A 16 -6.13 9.49 8.78
N ALA A 17 -7.19 10.32 8.68
CA ALA A 17 -7.43 11.47 9.53
C ALA A 17 -7.40 11.16 11.04
N PRO A 18 -8.09 10.10 11.54
CA PRO A 18 -8.08 9.81 12.97
C PRO A 18 -6.69 9.44 13.52
N LEU A 19 -5.80 8.92 12.66
CA LEU A 19 -4.46 8.52 13.05
C LEU A 19 -3.48 9.71 13.06
N LEU A 20 -3.71 10.72 12.22
CA LEU A 20 -2.87 11.92 12.16
C LEU A 20 -3.32 13.03 13.11
N ALA A 21 -4.59 13.04 13.52
CA ALA A 21 -5.13 14.02 14.47
C ALA A 21 -4.33 14.13 15.80
N PRO A 22 -3.86 13.03 16.43
CA PRO A 22 -3.03 13.12 17.64
C PRO A 22 -1.66 13.78 17.43
N LEU A 23 -1.17 13.87 16.18
CA LEU A 23 0.05 14.59 15.83
C LEU A 23 -0.23 16.09 15.56
N GLY A 24 -1.50 16.52 15.71
CA GLY A 24 -1.93 17.90 15.47
C GLY A 24 -2.20 18.22 14.00
N TYR A 25 -2.34 17.22 13.13
CA TYR A 25 -2.72 17.42 11.73
C TYR A 25 -4.22 17.32 11.55
N GLU A 26 -4.76 18.24 10.76
CA GLU A 26 -6.13 18.14 10.22
C GLU A 26 -6.04 17.63 8.79
N VAL A 27 -6.94 16.71 8.41
CA VAL A 27 -6.87 16.01 7.13
C VAL A 27 -8.18 16.22 6.40
N ASP A 28 -8.09 16.87 5.24
CA ASP A 28 -9.23 17.08 4.35
C ASP A 28 -9.03 16.33 3.04
N GLU A 29 -10.13 15.90 2.44
CA GLU A 29 -10.12 15.28 1.12
C GLU A 29 -10.41 16.31 0.02
N THR A 30 -9.78 16.13 -1.13
CA THR A 30 -10.12 16.85 -2.36
C THR A 30 -10.26 15.89 -3.53
N ASP A 31 -11.26 16.16 -4.37
CA ASP A 31 -11.49 15.52 -5.67
C ASP A 31 -11.15 16.45 -6.84
N ALA A 32 -10.58 17.63 -6.57
CA ALA A 32 -10.21 18.63 -7.58
C ALA A 32 -9.17 18.10 -8.60
N PHE A 33 -8.43 17.06 -8.23
CA PHE A 33 -7.55 16.32 -9.14
C PHE A 33 -8.13 14.95 -9.47
N ASP A 34 -8.28 14.65 -10.75
CA ASP A 34 -8.68 13.33 -11.21
C ASP A 34 -7.55 12.31 -10.97
N THR A 35 -7.59 11.63 -9.83
CA THR A 35 -6.59 10.60 -9.50
C THR A 35 -6.62 9.39 -10.41
N ASP A 36 -7.74 9.13 -11.09
CA ASP A 36 -7.90 7.97 -11.99
C ASP A 36 -7.21 8.22 -13.33
N SER A 37 -6.90 9.48 -13.66
CA SER A 37 -6.05 9.84 -14.82
C SER A 37 -4.65 9.23 -14.77
N LEU A 38 -4.18 8.81 -13.58
CA LEU A 38 -2.90 8.13 -13.37
C LEU A 38 -3.01 6.59 -13.49
N GLY A 39 -4.22 6.08 -13.76
CA GLY A 39 -4.55 4.66 -13.88
C GLY A 39 -5.57 4.19 -12.85
N THR A 40 -6.30 3.13 -13.20
CA THR A 40 -7.42 2.60 -12.39
C THR A 40 -7.19 1.15 -11.97
N PHE A 41 -7.75 0.72 -10.84
CA PHE A 41 -7.73 -0.69 -10.42
C PHE A 41 -8.61 -1.59 -11.29
N SER A 42 -9.63 -1.02 -11.93
CA SER A 42 -10.54 -1.72 -12.84
C SER A 42 -9.96 -1.96 -14.24
N GLY A 43 -8.80 -1.37 -14.56
CA GLY A 43 -8.11 -1.56 -15.84
C GLY A 43 -8.63 -0.71 -17.00
N GLU A 44 -9.55 0.23 -16.76
CA GLU A 44 -10.09 1.12 -17.80
C GLU A 44 -9.05 2.14 -18.29
N ILE A 45 -8.26 2.67 -17.36
CA ILE A 45 -7.13 3.56 -17.63
C ILE A 45 -5.84 2.82 -17.25
N ALA A 46 -4.94 2.67 -18.21
CA ALA A 46 -3.64 2.05 -18.01
C ALA A 46 -2.76 2.90 -17.08
N ARG A 47 -1.95 2.23 -16.24
CA ARG A 47 -0.99 2.89 -15.36
C ARG A 47 0.27 3.24 -16.15
N THR A 48 0.66 4.50 -16.13
CA THR A 48 1.87 5.01 -16.83
C THR A 48 3.03 5.34 -15.90
N CYS A 49 2.80 5.32 -14.58
CA CYS A 49 3.76 5.69 -13.55
C CYS A 49 3.96 4.54 -12.55
N THR A 50 5.09 4.51 -11.85
CA THR A 50 5.25 3.62 -10.69
C THR A 50 4.31 4.03 -9.56
N PRO A 51 3.96 3.13 -8.63
CA PRO A 51 3.13 3.47 -7.48
C PRO A 51 3.67 4.66 -6.65
N GLU A 52 4.99 4.75 -6.47
CA GLU A 52 5.65 5.85 -5.77
C GLU A 52 5.48 7.18 -6.53
N GLN A 53 5.68 7.16 -7.85
CA GLN A 53 5.49 8.33 -8.71
C GLN A 53 4.04 8.80 -8.70
N ALA A 54 3.08 7.87 -8.79
CA ALA A 54 1.66 8.19 -8.72
C ALA A 54 1.29 8.80 -7.36
N ALA A 55 1.78 8.23 -6.25
CA ALA A 55 1.58 8.80 -4.92
C ALA A 55 2.18 10.22 -4.81
N TYR A 56 3.39 10.45 -5.34
CA TYR A 56 4.01 11.77 -5.36
C TYR A 56 3.22 12.79 -6.18
N ILE A 57 2.79 12.43 -7.40
CA ILE A 57 2.00 13.32 -8.27
C ILE A 57 0.70 13.69 -7.55
N LYS A 58 -0.01 12.72 -6.95
CA LYS A 58 -1.24 12.97 -6.18
C LYS A 58 -0.99 13.91 -5.00
N ALA A 59 0.08 13.69 -4.23
CA ALA A 59 0.45 14.54 -3.11
C ALA A 59 0.72 15.98 -3.55
N LYS A 60 1.51 16.15 -4.60
CA LYS A 60 1.87 17.46 -5.14
C LYS A 60 0.65 18.19 -5.71
N GLN A 61 -0.21 17.48 -6.45
CA GLN A 61 -1.46 18.03 -6.99
C GLN A 61 -2.44 18.43 -5.89
N ALA A 62 -2.57 17.61 -4.83
CA ALA A 62 -3.40 17.96 -3.67
C ALA A 62 -2.99 19.31 -3.09
N CYS A 63 -1.69 19.49 -2.85
CA CYS A 63 -1.11 20.73 -2.34
C CYS A 63 -1.32 21.92 -3.30
N GLN A 64 -1.08 21.74 -4.60
CA GLN A 64 -1.17 22.80 -5.60
C GLN A 64 -2.60 23.29 -5.81
N ASN A 65 -3.59 22.39 -5.84
CA ASN A 65 -4.98 22.73 -6.12
C ASN A 65 -5.73 23.32 -4.92
N SER A 66 -5.19 23.16 -3.70
CA SER A 66 -5.81 23.63 -2.46
C SER A 66 -5.03 24.76 -1.77
N ASP A 67 -3.92 25.22 -2.35
CA ASP A 67 -2.98 26.19 -1.75
C ASP A 67 -2.45 25.79 -0.35
N ALA A 68 -2.53 24.49 -0.01
CA ALA A 68 -2.13 23.97 1.30
C ALA A 68 -0.61 23.77 1.40
N GLU A 69 -0.07 23.79 2.61
CA GLU A 69 1.36 23.52 2.83
C GLU A 69 1.71 22.04 2.64
N PHE A 70 0.78 21.14 3.00
CA PHE A 70 0.99 19.71 2.92
C PHE A 70 -0.04 19.05 2.00
N GLY A 71 0.44 18.19 1.11
CA GLY A 71 -0.38 17.31 0.31
C GLY A 71 -0.04 15.84 0.57
N LEU A 72 -1.04 14.96 0.59
CA LEU A 72 -0.86 13.54 0.83
C LEU A 72 -1.44 12.74 -0.35
N GLY A 73 -0.59 11.96 -0.99
CA GLY A 73 -0.96 11.02 -2.03
C GLY A 73 -0.98 9.60 -1.52
N SER A 74 -1.89 8.79 -2.05
CA SER A 74 -2.04 7.37 -1.71
C SER A 74 -2.17 6.54 -2.99
N GLU A 75 -1.36 5.49 -3.08
CA GLU A 75 -1.41 4.50 -4.17
C GLU A 75 -1.26 3.08 -3.65
N GLY A 76 -2.01 2.15 -4.25
CA GLY A 76 -1.96 0.72 -3.92
C GLY A 76 -1.52 -0.11 -5.12
N SER A 77 -0.75 -1.16 -4.87
CA SER A 77 -0.28 -2.10 -5.88
C SER A 77 -0.52 -3.53 -5.42
N PHE A 78 -0.92 -4.40 -6.37
CA PHE A 78 -1.19 -5.80 -6.12
C PHE A 78 -0.33 -6.62 -7.07
N THR A 79 0.52 -7.49 -6.52
CA THR A 79 1.42 -8.36 -7.29
C THR A 79 1.24 -9.81 -6.89
N SER A 80 1.64 -10.73 -7.77
CA SER A 80 1.82 -12.14 -7.40
C SER A 80 2.84 -12.23 -6.26
N GLY A 81 2.45 -12.82 -5.13
CA GLY A 81 3.29 -12.89 -3.93
C GLY A 81 4.48 -13.85 -4.08
N PRO A 82 5.43 -13.82 -3.12
CA PRO A 82 6.71 -14.55 -3.18
C PRO A 82 6.58 -16.09 -3.21
N TYR A 83 5.39 -16.64 -2.94
CA TYR A 83 5.10 -18.07 -2.98
C TYR A 83 4.52 -18.50 -4.34
N PHE A 84 5.30 -18.38 -5.41
CA PHE A 84 4.90 -18.77 -6.78
C PHE A 84 3.55 -18.17 -7.25
N GLY A 85 3.18 -16.99 -6.74
CA GLY A 85 1.90 -16.36 -7.08
C GLY A 85 0.65 -16.99 -6.47
N LEU A 86 0.79 -17.91 -5.49
CA LEU A 86 -0.35 -18.52 -4.80
C LEU A 86 -1.16 -17.51 -3.97
N ILE A 87 -0.52 -16.45 -3.48
CA ILE A 87 -1.14 -15.43 -2.65
C ILE A 87 -0.86 -14.07 -3.27
N THR A 88 -1.91 -13.26 -3.45
CA THR A 88 -1.76 -11.89 -3.90
C THR A 88 -1.10 -11.07 -2.79
N HIS A 89 -0.16 -10.19 -3.14
CA HIS A 89 0.52 -9.31 -2.22
C HIS A 89 0.09 -7.88 -2.46
N ASN A 90 -0.47 -7.23 -1.44
CA ASN A 90 -0.84 -5.82 -1.46
C ASN A 90 0.31 -4.97 -0.93
N THR A 91 0.63 -3.87 -1.60
CA THR A 91 1.50 -2.79 -1.12
C THR A 91 0.77 -1.46 -1.21
N GLU A 92 0.62 -0.77 -0.09
CA GLU A 92 0.09 0.59 -0.03
C GLU A 92 1.24 1.57 0.26
N ILE A 93 1.31 2.63 -0.54
CA ILE A 93 2.26 3.72 -0.42
C ILE A 93 1.51 5.00 -0.12
N LEU A 94 2.00 5.74 0.88
CA LEU A 94 1.62 7.11 1.16
C LEU A 94 2.81 8.03 0.89
N CYS A 95 2.55 9.17 0.25
CA CYS A 95 3.54 10.21 0.02
C CYS A 95 3.04 11.51 0.63
N LEU A 96 3.68 11.99 1.71
CA LEU A 96 3.42 13.31 2.27
C LEU A 96 4.41 14.29 1.64
N TYR A 97 3.89 15.23 0.86
CA TYR A 97 4.64 16.30 0.23
C TYR A 97 4.50 17.60 1.03
N GLN A 98 5.62 18.28 1.24
CA GLN A 98 5.68 19.61 1.85
C GLN A 98 6.12 20.64 0.82
N ARG A 99 5.32 21.70 0.64
CA ARG A 99 5.55 22.73 -0.36
C ARG A 99 6.76 23.59 -0.08
N SER A 100 6.88 24.16 1.12
CA SER A 100 7.93 25.14 1.45
C SER A 100 9.35 24.60 1.28
N THR A 101 9.55 23.31 1.54
CA THR A 101 10.84 22.63 1.44
C THR A 101 10.99 21.80 0.17
N ASN A 102 9.92 21.67 -0.63
CA ASN A 102 9.83 20.77 -1.78
C ASN A 102 10.29 19.33 -1.44
N THR A 103 9.93 18.85 -0.25
CA THR A 103 10.32 17.51 0.23
C THR A 103 9.16 16.54 0.21
N ALA A 104 9.48 15.25 0.08
CA ALA A 104 8.51 14.16 0.10
C ALA A 104 8.93 13.08 1.10
N ILE A 105 8.02 12.71 1.98
CA ILE A 105 8.16 11.59 2.91
C ILE A 105 7.29 10.44 2.41
N TYR A 106 7.93 9.34 2.02
CA TYR A 106 7.26 8.12 1.62
C TYR A 106 7.11 7.18 2.81
N ALA A 107 5.91 6.67 3.00
CA ALA A 107 5.59 5.63 3.95
C ALA A 107 4.92 4.46 3.22
N GLN A 108 5.09 3.25 3.73
CA GLN A 108 4.53 2.07 3.07
C GLN A 108 4.14 0.98 4.06
N ALA A 109 3.22 0.13 3.63
CA ALA A 109 2.97 -1.15 4.25
C ALA A 109 2.63 -2.17 3.16
N SER A 110 3.07 -3.41 3.37
CA SER A 110 2.80 -4.50 2.45
C SER A 110 2.49 -5.79 3.19
N GLY A 111 1.71 -6.66 2.55
CA GLY A 111 1.38 -7.97 3.10
C GLY A 111 0.45 -8.79 2.20
N ALA A 112 0.11 -9.99 2.68
CA ALA A 112 -0.79 -10.88 1.98
C ALA A 112 -2.20 -10.28 1.82
N PHE A 113 -2.80 -10.54 0.68
CA PHE A 113 -4.18 -10.21 0.33
C PHE A 113 -4.91 -11.49 -0.07
N ALA A 114 -5.94 -11.83 0.70
CA ALA A 114 -6.61 -13.13 0.58
C ALA A 114 -7.75 -13.19 -0.46
N PRO A 115 -8.57 -12.13 -0.67
CA PRO A 115 -9.59 -12.16 -1.70
C PRO A 115 -8.99 -12.42 -3.08
N HIS A 116 -9.58 -13.36 -3.80
CA HIS A 116 -9.16 -13.78 -5.13
C HIS A 116 -10.38 -13.92 -6.03
N GLY A 117 -10.17 -13.74 -7.33
CA GLY A 117 -11.24 -13.85 -8.31
C GLY A 117 -11.61 -15.30 -8.63
N LEU A 118 -12.70 -15.45 -9.36
CA LEU A 118 -13.13 -16.70 -9.97
C LEU A 118 -13.57 -16.48 -11.42
N THR A 119 -13.32 -17.46 -12.28
CA THR A 119 -13.91 -17.51 -13.62
C THR A 119 -15.35 -17.99 -13.49
N ILE A 120 -16.26 -17.40 -14.27
CA ILE A 120 -17.65 -17.85 -14.35
C ILE A 120 -17.95 -18.41 -15.74
N ASP A 121 -18.74 -19.47 -15.75
CA ASP A 121 -19.24 -20.17 -16.93
C ASP A 121 -20.69 -20.66 -16.69
N GLU A 122 -21.23 -21.41 -17.65
CA GLU A 122 -22.59 -21.95 -17.59
C GLU A 122 -22.85 -22.92 -16.42
N HIS A 123 -21.80 -23.50 -15.83
CA HIS A 123 -21.90 -24.40 -14.68
C HIS A 123 -21.77 -23.67 -13.35
N THR A 124 -21.36 -22.41 -13.36
CA THR A 124 -21.21 -21.61 -12.15
C THR A 124 -22.59 -21.28 -11.55
N THR A 125 -22.77 -21.59 -10.26
CA THR A 125 -24.02 -21.32 -9.54
C THR A 125 -23.87 -20.22 -8.48
N SER A 126 -25.00 -19.67 -8.03
CA SER A 126 -25.06 -18.73 -6.91
C SER A 126 -24.45 -19.30 -5.63
N GLU A 127 -24.58 -20.60 -5.40
CA GLU A 127 -24.05 -21.29 -4.21
C GLU A 127 -22.52 -21.36 -4.26
N THR A 128 -21.94 -21.71 -5.42
CA THR A 128 -20.47 -21.72 -5.59
C THR A 128 -19.86 -20.35 -5.31
N VAL A 129 -20.48 -19.30 -5.85
CA VAL A 129 -20.02 -17.92 -5.59
C VAL A 129 -20.20 -17.54 -4.12
N ALA A 130 -21.31 -17.94 -3.49
CA ALA A 130 -21.51 -17.71 -2.06
C ALA A 130 -20.45 -18.38 -1.20
N GLN A 131 -20.10 -19.63 -1.49
CA GLN A 131 -19.07 -20.36 -0.76
C GLN A 131 -17.72 -19.66 -0.85
N THR A 132 -17.31 -19.24 -2.04
CA THR A 132 -16.01 -18.57 -2.23
C THR A 132 -15.99 -17.15 -1.67
N CYS A 133 -17.05 -16.35 -1.86
CA CYS A 133 -17.03 -14.94 -1.52
C CYS A 133 -17.43 -14.64 -0.06
N SER A 134 -18.24 -15.48 0.58
CA SER A 134 -18.74 -15.24 1.95
C SER A 134 -17.66 -15.23 3.03
N GLN A 135 -16.53 -15.89 2.78
CA GLN A 135 -15.37 -15.84 3.69
C GLN A 135 -14.76 -14.43 3.81
N PHE A 136 -15.00 -13.56 2.82
CA PHE A 136 -14.47 -12.21 2.77
C PHE A 136 -15.54 -11.18 3.16
N LYS A 137 -15.76 -11.04 4.47
CA LYS A 137 -16.76 -10.11 5.03
C LYS A 137 -16.54 -8.68 4.51
N ASN A 138 -17.63 -8.03 4.07
CA ASN A 138 -17.68 -6.67 3.53
C ASN A 138 -16.84 -6.40 2.27
N GLN A 139 -16.20 -7.42 1.69
CA GLN A 139 -15.55 -7.29 0.38
C GLN A 139 -16.63 -7.18 -0.71
N HIS A 140 -16.47 -6.19 -1.59
CA HIS A 140 -17.28 -6.10 -2.80
C HIS A 140 -16.50 -6.61 -4.01
N TRP A 141 -17.21 -6.84 -5.10
CA TRP A 141 -16.71 -7.56 -6.26
C TRP A 141 -16.98 -6.78 -7.54
N ILE A 142 -16.15 -7.04 -8.54
CA ILE A 142 -16.34 -6.62 -9.91
C ILE A 142 -16.78 -7.85 -10.70
N LEU A 143 -17.91 -7.75 -11.39
CA LEU A 143 -18.39 -8.73 -12.35
C LEU A 143 -18.05 -8.21 -13.75
N SER A 144 -17.13 -8.90 -14.41
CA SER A 144 -16.69 -8.64 -15.78
C SER A 144 -17.31 -9.66 -16.73
N LEU A 145 -18.13 -9.18 -17.66
CA LEU A 145 -18.80 -9.94 -18.71
C LEU A 145 -18.31 -9.42 -20.07
N PRO A 146 -18.50 -10.17 -21.18
CA PRO A 146 -18.06 -9.75 -22.51
C PRO A 146 -18.47 -8.32 -22.92
N ASN A 147 -19.66 -7.88 -22.47
CA ASN A 147 -20.23 -6.58 -22.83
C ASN A 147 -20.56 -5.69 -21.62
N ALA A 148 -20.14 -6.06 -20.40
CA ALA A 148 -20.50 -5.31 -19.20
C ALA A 148 -19.45 -5.42 -18.09
N LEU A 149 -19.26 -4.33 -17.35
CA LEU A 149 -18.39 -4.26 -16.17
C LEU A 149 -19.15 -3.65 -15.00
N GLU A 150 -19.69 -4.50 -14.13
CA GLU A 150 -20.39 -4.08 -12.93
C GLU A 150 -19.44 -4.08 -11.73
N LYS A 151 -19.32 -2.96 -11.02
CA LYS A 151 -18.34 -2.78 -9.94
C LYS A 151 -19.04 -2.51 -8.61
N GLY A 152 -18.37 -2.80 -7.50
CA GLY A 152 -18.90 -2.51 -6.16
C GLY A 152 -20.11 -3.37 -5.80
N LEU A 153 -20.17 -4.61 -6.30
CA LEU A 153 -21.24 -5.55 -5.97
C LEU A 153 -20.96 -6.21 -4.63
N ASN A 154 -21.86 -6.08 -3.66
CA ASN A 154 -21.82 -6.93 -2.47
C ASN A 154 -22.27 -8.37 -2.83
N LEU A 155 -22.10 -9.30 -1.89
CA LEU A 155 -22.41 -10.72 -2.14
C LEU A 155 -23.87 -10.94 -2.58
N THR A 156 -24.82 -10.28 -1.92
CA THR A 156 -26.25 -10.43 -2.24
C THR A 156 -26.57 -9.93 -3.65
N GLN A 157 -26.01 -8.80 -4.05
CA GLN A 157 -26.17 -8.26 -5.40
C GLN A 157 -25.54 -9.20 -6.44
N LEU A 158 -24.36 -9.73 -6.15
CA LEU A 158 -23.66 -10.66 -7.02
C LEU A 158 -24.45 -11.96 -7.25
N GLN A 159 -25.01 -12.54 -6.18
CA GLN A 159 -25.89 -13.72 -6.27
C GLN A 159 -27.16 -13.43 -7.09
N ALA A 160 -27.79 -12.26 -6.88
CA ALA A 160 -28.97 -11.87 -7.63
C ALA A 160 -28.67 -11.76 -9.14
N ARG A 161 -27.50 -11.22 -9.53
CA ARG A 161 -27.07 -11.15 -10.93
C ARG A 161 -26.93 -12.54 -11.56
N LEU A 162 -26.30 -13.47 -10.87
CA LEU A 162 -26.09 -14.84 -11.34
C LEU A 162 -27.40 -15.64 -11.46
N ASN A 163 -28.42 -15.29 -10.67
CA ASN A 163 -29.73 -15.94 -10.72
C ASN A 163 -30.62 -15.39 -11.84
N HIS A 164 -30.51 -14.10 -12.16
CA HIS A 164 -31.37 -13.46 -13.17
C HIS A 164 -30.84 -13.57 -14.60
N HIS A 165 -29.53 -13.74 -14.78
CA HIS A 165 -28.92 -13.82 -16.10
C HIS A 165 -28.15 -15.15 -16.21
N LYS A 166 -28.63 -16.06 -17.07
CA LYS A 166 -27.92 -17.29 -17.47
C LYS A 166 -28.15 -17.59 -18.95
N PRO A 167 -27.17 -18.19 -19.65
CA PRO A 167 -25.81 -18.49 -19.20
C PRO A 167 -24.93 -17.22 -19.12
N LEU A 168 -23.99 -17.19 -18.18
CA LEU A 168 -23.00 -16.12 -18.06
C LEU A 168 -21.60 -16.72 -18.24
N THR A 169 -20.77 -16.04 -19.01
CA THR A 169 -19.33 -16.30 -19.08
C THR A 169 -18.61 -15.02 -18.74
N GLY A 170 -17.56 -15.09 -17.94
CA GLY A 170 -16.87 -13.89 -17.48
C GLY A 170 -15.93 -14.15 -16.31
N GLN A 171 -15.68 -13.10 -15.52
CA GLN A 171 -14.86 -13.17 -14.32
C GLN A 171 -15.48 -12.36 -13.19
N ILE A 172 -15.35 -12.87 -11.97
CA ILE A 172 -15.60 -12.12 -10.75
C ILE A 172 -14.23 -11.85 -10.13
N THR A 173 -13.91 -10.58 -9.87
CA THR A 173 -12.65 -10.19 -9.22
C THR A 173 -12.93 -9.35 -7.98
N PRO A 174 -12.05 -9.36 -6.97
CA PRO A 174 -12.20 -8.48 -5.82
C PRO A 174 -12.19 -7.02 -6.29
N ASP A 175 -13.14 -6.23 -5.81
CA ASP A 175 -13.09 -4.79 -6.02
C ASP A 175 -12.04 -4.17 -5.11
N LEU A 176 -10.92 -3.77 -5.72
CA LEU A 176 -9.76 -3.28 -4.98
C LEU A 176 -9.88 -1.79 -4.61
N ARG A 177 -10.96 -1.08 -4.97
CA ARG A 177 -11.14 0.32 -4.55
C ARG A 177 -11.30 0.37 -3.03
N ALA A 178 -10.67 1.36 -2.38
CA ALA A 178 -10.50 1.36 -0.91
C ALA A 178 -11.82 1.23 -0.15
N MET A 179 -12.89 1.92 -0.57
CA MET A 179 -14.23 1.83 0.03
C MET A 179 -14.87 0.43 -0.01
N TYR A 180 -14.39 -0.46 -0.88
CA TYR A 180 -14.95 -1.78 -1.13
C TYR A 180 -14.08 -2.93 -0.64
N SER A 181 -12.86 -2.65 -0.15
CA SER A 181 -11.89 -3.68 0.23
C SER A 181 -11.36 -3.51 1.67
N PRO A 182 -11.97 -4.17 2.66
CA PRO A 182 -11.56 -4.05 4.07
C PRO A 182 -10.10 -4.43 4.33
N GLN A 183 -9.57 -5.48 3.69
CA GLN A 183 -8.16 -5.85 3.86
C GLN A 183 -7.21 -4.78 3.31
N ARG A 184 -7.59 -4.13 2.20
CA ARG A 184 -6.85 -3.00 1.67
C ARG A 184 -6.89 -1.81 2.62
N GLN A 185 -8.06 -1.50 3.20
CA GLN A 185 -8.19 -0.42 4.20
C GLN A 185 -7.27 -0.63 5.39
N ALA A 186 -7.17 -1.86 5.91
CA ALA A 186 -6.24 -2.21 6.97
C ALA A 186 -4.77 -1.98 6.56
N MET A 187 -4.42 -2.23 5.29
CA MET A 187 -3.09 -1.95 4.76
C MET A 187 -2.81 -0.43 4.67
N ILE A 188 -3.79 0.37 4.25
CA ILE A 188 -3.69 1.85 4.24
C ILE A 188 -3.46 2.37 5.67
N VAL A 189 -4.15 1.81 6.67
CA VAL A 189 -3.93 2.13 8.09
C VAL A 189 -2.50 1.80 8.51
N ASN A 190 -1.95 0.65 8.08
CA ASN A 190 -0.55 0.30 8.39
C ASN A 190 0.46 1.24 7.71
N ALA A 191 0.22 1.65 6.46
CA ALA A 191 1.05 2.65 5.79
C ALA A 191 0.98 4.00 6.50
N THR A 192 -0.19 4.36 7.06
CA THR A 192 -0.37 5.57 7.88
C THR A 192 0.42 5.48 9.19
N LYS A 193 0.47 4.30 9.83
CA LYS A 193 1.32 4.08 11.01
C LYS A 193 2.81 4.23 10.69
N ASP A 194 3.26 3.75 9.52
CA ASP A 194 4.64 3.98 9.07
C ASP A 194 4.90 5.48 8.82
N LEU A 195 3.93 6.23 8.28
CA LEU A 195 4.03 7.68 8.12
C LEU A 195 4.20 8.37 9.48
N ILE A 196 3.38 8.02 10.47
CA ILE A 196 3.47 8.55 11.84
C ILE A 196 4.84 8.27 12.45
N ARG A 197 5.34 7.02 12.32
CA ARG A 197 6.67 6.64 12.78
C ARG A 197 7.76 7.52 12.15
N ARG A 198 7.68 7.77 10.83
CA ARG A 198 8.63 8.63 10.11
C ARG A 198 8.53 10.09 10.53
N LEU A 199 7.33 10.61 10.74
CA LEU A 199 7.12 12.00 11.19
C LEU A 199 7.70 12.25 12.58
N ASN A 200 7.64 11.25 13.46
CA ASN A 200 8.20 11.30 14.80
C ASN A 200 9.70 10.98 14.87
N ALA A 201 10.25 10.30 13.87
CA ALA A 201 11.69 10.03 13.77
C ALA A 201 12.44 11.29 13.34
N LYS A 202 12.86 12.10 14.32
CA LYS A 202 13.58 13.36 14.10
C LYS A 202 15.09 13.13 14.01
N CYS A 203 15.74 13.89 13.14
CA CYS A 203 17.19 13.94 13.07
C CYS A 203 17.75 14.56 14.37
N PRO A 204 18.76 13.94 15.01
CA PRO A 204 19.33 14.48 16.24
C PRO A 204 20.09 15.80 16.03
N GLU A 205 20.60 16.05 14.81
CA GLU A 205 21.38 17.26 14.50
C GLU A 205 20.50 18.47 14.14
N CYS A 206 19.43 18.27 13.35
CA CYS A 206 18.63 19.38 12.82
C CYS A 206 17.14 19.31 13.14
N GLY A 207 16.66 18.29 13.85
CA GLY A 207 15.25 18.11 14.20
C GLY A 207 14.32 17.79 13.02
N THR A 208 14.82 17.70 11.78
CA THR A 208 14.00 17.37 10.60
C THR A 208 13.44 15.95 10.71
N ALA A 209 12.18 15.76 10.31
CA ALA A 209 11.52 14.46 10.33
C ALA A 209 12.11 13.46 9.32
N ASN A 210 11.63 12.22 9.35
CA ASN A 210 12.02 11.13 8.45
C ASN A 210 13.49 10.70 8.60
N PHE A 211 14.07 10.86 9.79
CA PHE A 211 15.37 10.29 10.15
C PHE A 211 15.21 8.81 10.50
N VAL A 212 15.17 7.98 9.47
CA VAL A 212 14.94 6.53 9.58
C VAL A 212 16.05 5.77 8.87
N ILE A 213 16.10 4.46 9.09
CA ILE A 213 17.00 3.55 8.37
C ILE A 213 16.78 3.69 6.86
N LYS A 214 17.81 4.14 6.14
CA LYS A 214 17.85 4.24 4.68
C LYS A 214 18.67 3.12 4.04
N LYS A 215 19.60 2.52 4.80
CA LYS A 215 20.46 1.45 4.32
C LYS A 215 20.66 0.39 5.40
N ALA A 216 20.62 -0.87 4.99
CA ALA A 216 20.98 -2.02 5.82
C ALA A 216 22.16 -2.73 5.15
N LEU A 217 23.30 -2.77 5.81
CA LEU A 217 24.52 -3.39 5.30
C LEU A 217 24.63 -4.83 5.80
N PRO A 218 24.72 -5.82 4.90
CA PRO A 218 24.97 -7.20 5.29
C PRO A 218 26.42 -7.40 5.77
N GLY A 219 26.71 -8.57 6.32
CA GLY A 219 28.08 -9.00 6.60
C GLY A 219 28.34 -9.49 8.02
N LEU A 220 27.31 -9.93 8.76
CA LEU A 220 27.53 -10.65 10.01
C LEU A 220 28.39 -11.89 9.75
N LEU A 221 29.41 -12.13 10.56
CA LEU A 221 30.26 -13.30 10.43
C LEU A 221 29.50 -14.53 10.93
N CYS A 222 29.44 -15.59 10.14
CA CYS A 222 28.79 -16.84 10.52
C CYS A 222 29.39 -17.40 11.81
N ALA A 223 28.55 -17.78 12.78
CA ALA A 223 28.99 -18.34 14.06
C ALA A 223 29.80 -19.65 13.92
N GLN A 224 29.69 -20.34 12.79
CA GLN A 224 30.38 -21.61 12.55
C GLN A 224 31.62 -21.47 11.65
N CYS A 225 31.49 -20.88 10.46
CA CYS A 225 32.59 -20.78 9.50
C CYS A 225 33.28 -19.42 9.48
N THR A 226 32.80 -18.44 10.23
CA THR A 226 33.30 -17.05 10.33
C THR A 226 33.29 -16.23 9.04
N LEU A 227 32.76 -16.77 7.94
CA LEU A 227 32.63 -16.02 6.70
C LEU A 227 31.47 -15.01 6.77
N PRO A 228 31.55 -13.87 6.04
CA PRO A 228 30.46 -12.90 5.96
C PRO A 228 29.19 -13.52 5.38
N THR A 229 28.06 -13.27 6.04
CA THR A 229 26.72 -13.69 5.59
C THR A 229 25.95 -12.53 4.95
N LYS A 230 24.82 -12.85 4.32
CA LYS A 230 23.85 -11.83 3.86
C LYS A 230 23.03 -11.21 5.00
N GLN A 231 23.21 -11.67 6.24
CA GLN A 231 22.50 -11.13 7.38
C GLN A 231 23.03 -9.74 7.74
N ILE A 232 22.11 -8.87 8.14
CA ILE A 232 22.39 -7.46 8.37
C ILE A 232 23.31 -7.27 9.57
N LYS A 233 24.44 -6.60 9.34
CA LYS A 233 25.43 -6.22 10.34
C LYS A 233 25.22 -4.81 10.87
N THR A 234 24.82 -3.88 10.00
CA THR A 234 24.75 -2.46 10.34
C THR A 234 23.54 -1.81 9.68
N TYR A 235 22.81 -1.02 10.44
CA TYR A 235 21.76 -0.13 9.93
C TYR A 235 22.29 1.29 9.87
N ILE A 236 21.96 2.02 8.81
CA ILE A 236 22.33 3.42 8.62
C ILE A 236 21.05 4.24 8.50
N SER A 237 20.82 5.09 9.49
CA SER A 237 19.82 6.16 9.45
C SER A 237 20.42 7.41 8.84
N HIS A 238 19.67 8.13 8.00
CA HIS A 238 20.19 9.28 7.25
C HIS A 238 19.16 10.41 7.17
N CYS A 239 19.62 11.65 7.33
CA CYS A 239 18.82 12.86 7.18
C CYS A 239 19.06 13.49 5.81
N GLU A 240 18.02 13.56 4.98
CA GLU A 240 18.09 14.19 3.66
C GLU A 240 18.30 15.72 3.73
N HIS A 241 18.02 16.34 4.87
CA HIS A 241 18.14 17.80 5.04
C HIS A 241 19.57 18.23 5.40
N CYS A 242 20.12 17.76 6.53
CA CYS A 242 21.47 18.14 6.97
C CYS A 242 22.57 17.12 6.60
N GLN A 243 22.22 16.04 5.89
CA GLN A 243 23.13 14.97 5.46
C GLN A 243 23.75 14.13 6.60
N PHE A 244 23.37 14.39 7.86
CA PHE A 244 23.80 13.61 9.01
C PHE A 244 23.39 12.13 8.86
N SER A 245 24.30 11.23 9.23
CA SER A 245 24.07 9.79 9.19
C SER A 245 24.52 9.14 10.49
N LEU A 246 23.71 8.23 11.01
CA LEU A 246 24.02 7.44 12.20
C LEU A 246 24.08 5.96 11.82
N SER A 247 25.19 5.31 12.15
CA SER A 247 25.38 3.87 11.93
C SER A 247 25.22 3.12 13.25
N GLU A 248 24.32 2.15 13.28
CA GLU A 248 24.05 1.32 14.45
C GLU A 248 24.26 -0.16 14.10
N PRO A 249 24.95 -0.94 14.95
CA PRO A 249 25.07 -2.37 14.74
C PRO A 249 23.70 -3.05 14.83
N SER A 250 23.57 -4.17 14.13
CA SER A 250 22.46 -5.09 14.33
C SER A 250 22.42 -5.59 15.78
N LYS A 251 21.23 -5.97 16.25
CA LYS A 251 21.08 -6.64 17.56
C LYS A 251 21.78 -8.01 17.58
N HIS A 252 21.97 -8.62 16.41
CA HIS A 252 22.73 -9.85 16.26
C HIS A 252 24.22 -9.53 16.12
N THR A 253 25.05 -10.22 16.90
CA THR A 253 26.51 -10.09 16.86
C THR A 253 27.15 -11.09 15.89
N GLU A 254 26.46 -12.18 15.60
CA GLU A 254 26.92 -13.27 14.72
C GLU A 254 25.83 -13.65 13.71
N GLY A 255 26.26 -14.20 12.58
CA GLY A 255 25.40 -14.75 11.55
C GLY A 255 24.98 -16.17 11.90
N ASP A 256 23.69 -16.46 11.72
CA ASP A 256 23.10 -17.78 11.92
C ASP A 256 23.53 -18.69 10.75
N PRO A 257 24.20 -19.83 11.03
CA PRO A 257 24.65 -20.77 10.01
C PRO A 257 23.55 -21.26 9.06
N THR A 258 22.27 -21.22 9.47
CA THR A 258 21.10 -21.61 8.67
C THR A 258 20.94 -20.75 7.41
N TYR A 259 21.46 -19.51 7.42
CA TYR A 259 21.42 -18.59 6.27
C TYR A 259 22.81 -18.34 5.65
N CYS A 260 23.82 -19.10 6.06
CA CYS A 260 25.17 -18.98 5.53
C CYS A 260 25.29 -19.77 4.23
N GLN A 261 25.67 -19.11 3.14
CA GLN A 261 25.83 -19.74 1.82
C GLN A 261 26.92 -20.83 1.75
N LEU A 262 27.78 -20.94 2.78
CA LEU A 262 28.77 -22.02 2.88
C LEU A 262 28.31 -23.15 3.81
N CYS A 263 27.76 -22.82 4.99
CA CYS A 263 27.31 -23.84 5.97
C CYS A 263 25.98 -24.48 5.57
N ASN A 264 25.12 -23.73 4.89
CA ASN A 264 23.83 -24.14 4.35
C ASN A 264 23.65 -23.54 2.94
N PRO A 265 24.34 -24.11 1.92
CA PRO A 265 24.31 -23.61 0.54
C PRO A 265 22.92 -23.67 -0.11
#